data_AF-A0A4R0IXG2-F1
#
_entry.id   AF-A0A4R0IXG2-F1
#
_cell.length_a   1.000
_cell.length_b   1.000
_cell.length_c   1.000
_cell.angle_alpha   90.00
_cell.angle_beta   90.00
_cell.angle_gamma   90.00
#
_symmetry.space_group_name_H-M   'P 1'
#
loop_
_entity.id
_entity.type
_entity.pdbx_description
1 polymer ?
#
loop_
_entity_poly.entity_id
_entity_poly.type
_entity_poly.pdbx_seq_one_letter_code
_entity_poly.pdbx_strand_id
1 'polypeptide(L)'
;MPRVHISDTPLGDESDAVQLIVDAHYAHEAEWIVFTPEQLGDAFFELSSGRAGAITQKFVMYRMGLAVVGDISERVAASKPLADWVRESNRGRNLLFAADLDALNEQLEDRQ
;
A
#
# COMPACT_ATOMS: atom_id res chain seq x y z
N MET A 1 -13.13 0.37 13.24
CA MET A 1 -12.28 -0.18 12.16
C MET A 1 -12.49 0.64 10.90
N PRO A 2 -11.40 1.08 10.23
CA PRO A 2 -11.51 1.86 9.01
C PRO A 2 -12.10 1.03 7.86
N ARG A 3 -12.78 1.67 6.91
CA ARG A 3 -13.35 0.95 5.76
C ARG A 3 -12.25 0.62 4.74
N VAL A 4 -12.15 -0.65 4.35
CA VAL A 4 -11.11 -1.15 3.43
C VAL A 4 -11.74 -1.56 2.11
N HIS A 5 -11.13 -1.17 0.99
CA HIS A 5 -11.46 -1.63 -0.35
C HIS A 5 -10.29 -2.47 -0.90
N ILE A 6 -10.59 -3.66 -1.43
CA ILE A 6 -9.61 -4.53 -2.08
C ILE A 6 -9.72 -4.30 -3.58
N SER A 7 -8.69 -3.69 -4.17
CA SER A 7 -8.65 -3.44 -5.61
C SER A 7 -8.30 -4.73 -6.35
N ASP A 8 -8.96 -4.99 -7.48
CA ASP A 8 -8.53 -6.00 -8.47
C ASP A 8 -7.74 -5.37 -9.64
N THR A 9 -7.67 -4.04 -9.67
CA THR A 9 -7.06 -3.27 -10.76
C THR A 9 -5.56 -3.01 -10.47
N PRO A 10 -4.66 -3.20 -11.47
CA PRO A 10 -3.24 -2.88 -11.34
C PRO A 10 -2.99 -1.40 -11.00
N LEU A 11 -1.91 -1.15 -10.26
CA LEU A 11 -1.48 0.19 -9.87
C LEU A 11 -0.10 0.48 -10.49
N GLY A 12 -0.15 1.02 -11.71
CA GLY A 12 0.98 1.31 -12.58
C GLY A 12 1.77 2.56 -12.23
N ASP A 13 1.05 3.64 -11.95
CA ASP A 13 1.65 4.96 -11.77
C ASP A 13 0.80 5.91 -10.91
N GLU A 14 1.17 7.18 -10.90
CA GLU A 14 0.47 8.24 -10.18
C GLU A 14 -0.96 8.49 -10.69
N SER A 15 -1.20 8.31 -12.00
CA SER A 15 -2.52 8.53 -12.60
C SER A 15 -3.48 7.42 -12.18
N ASP A 16 -3.00 6.17 -12.24
CA ASP A 16 -3.72 5.01 -11.72
C ASP A 16 -4.05 5.19 -10.23
N ALA A 17 -3.07 5.65 -9.44
CA ALA A 17 -3.26 5.91 -8.01
C ALA A 17 -4.41 6.89 -7.77
N VAL A 18 -4.46 8.01 -8.48
CA VAL A 18 -5.52 9.01 -8.32
C VAL A 18 -6.88 8.46 -8.74
N GLN A 19 -6.94 7.71 -9.85
CA GLN A 19 -8.20 7.13 -10.32
C GLN A 19 -8.78 6.13 -9.31
N LEU A 20 -7.94 5.25 -8.77
CA LEU A 20 -8.34 4.25 -7.78
C LEU A 20 -8.70 4.89 -6.43
N ILE A 21 -8.01 5.96 -6.04
CA ILE A 21 -8.35 6.75 -4.86
C ILE A 21 -9.75 7.36 -4.99
N VAL A 22 -10.06 7.97 -6.14
CA VAL A 22 -11.37 8.56 -6.40
C VAL A 22 -12.46 7.49 -6.37
N ASP A 23 -12.24 6.37 -7.05
CA ASP A 23 -13.20 5.26 -7.08
C ASP A 23 -13.46 4.69 -5.68
N ALA A 24 -12.41 4.34 -4.94
CA ALA A 24 -12.52 3.82 -3.58
C ALA A 24 -13.22 4.80 -2.64
N HIS A 25 -12.99 6.11 -2.78
CA HIS A 25 -13.63 7.12 -1.97
C HIS A 25 -15.13 7.27 -2.28
N TYR A 26 -15.51 7.38 -3.56
CA TYR A 26 -16.89 7.68 -3.92
C TYR A 26 -17.78 6.44 -4.06
N ALA A 27 -17.25 5.33 -4.57
CA ALA A 27 -18.01 4.10 -4.78
C ALA A 27 -18.06 3.21 -3.53
N HIS A 28 -17.00 3.25 -2.71
CA HIS A 28 -16.86 2.36 -1.57
C HIS A 28 -16.84 3.07 -0.22
N GLU A 29 -16.68 4.41 -0.18
CA GLU A 29 -16.37 5.22 1.02
C GLU A 29 -15.21 4.64 1.83
N ALA A 30 -14.22 4.07 1.12
CA ALA A 30 -13.06 3.46 1.73
C ALA A 30 -12.11 4.52 2.29
N GLU A 31 -11.42 4.14 3.37
CA GLU A 31 -10.32 4.88 3.97
C GLU A 31 -8.96 4.26 3.62
N TRP A 32 -8.96 2.97 3.25
CA TRP A 32 -7.78 2.21 2.85
C TRP A 32 -8.04 1.43 1.56
N ILE A 33 -7.01 1.34 0.72
CA ILE A 33 -7.01 0.49 -0.47
C ILE A 33 -5.94 -0.58 -0.35
N VAL A 34 -6.32 -1.83 -0.58
CA VAL A 34 -5.42 -2.99 -0.58
C VAL A 34 -5.03 -3.36 -2.00
N PHE A 35 -3.73 -3.61 -2.18
CA PHE A 35 -3.14 -4.17 -3.40
C PHE A 35 -2.26 -5.37 -3.09
N THR A 36 -2.18 -6.31 -4.02
CA THR A 36 -1.18 -7.39 -3.99
C THR A 36 0.16 -6.92 -4.56
N PRO A 37 1.28 -7.57 -4.24
CA PRO A 37 2.57 -7.27 -4.84
C PRO A 37 2.57 -7.34 -6.38
N GLU A 38 1.79 -8.25 -6.96
CA GLU A 38 1.69 -8.46 -8.40
C GLU A 38 1.02 -7.27 -9.09
N GLN A 39 -0.01 -6.68 -8.48
CA GLN A 39 -0.69 -5.49 -9.01
C GLN A 39 0.20 -4.24 -9.03
N LEU A 40 1.17 -4.18 -8.11
CA LEU A 40 2.13 -3.08 -8.00
C LEU A 40 3.33 -3.27 -8.94
N GLY A 41 3.66 -4.51 -9.29
CA GLY A 41 4.80 -4.86 -10.13
C GLY A 41 6.16 -4.60 -9.47
N ASP A 42 7.22 -5.17 -10.06
CA ASP A 42 8.57 -5.15 -9.48
C ASP A 42 9.13 -3.74 -9.26
N ALA A 43 8.83 -2.82 -10.17
CA ALA A 43 9.31 -1.44 -10.12
C ALA A 43 8.84 -0.68 -8.87
N PHE A 44 7.73 -1.07 -8.25
CA PHE A 44 7.30 -0.51 -6.97
C PHE A 44 8.29 -0.85 -5.85
N PHE A 45 8.81 -2.08 -5.84
CA PHE A 45 9.73 -2.57 -4.80
C PHE A 45 11.20 -2.17 -5.06
N GLU A 46 11.52 -1.75 -6.28
CA GLU A 46 12.80 -1.12 -6.61
C GLU A 46 12.77 0.38 -6.23
N LEU A 47 13.15 0.71 -4.99
CA LEU A 47 12.98 2.08 -4.46
C LEU A 47 13.75 3.16 -5.25
N SER A 48 14.85 2.81 -5.91
CA SER A 48 15.59 3.72 -6.80
C SER A 48 14.80 4.15 -8.03
N SER A 49 13.73 3.44 -8.40
CA SER A 49 12.84 3.83 -9.49
C SER A 49 12.05 5.10 -9.19
N GLY A 50 11.88 5.45 -7.91
CA GLY A 50 11.03 6.56 -7.45
C GLY A 50 9.53 6.27 -7.52
N ARG A 51 9.10 5.15 -8.11
CA ARG A 51 7.68 4.80 -8.33
C ARG A 51 6.90 4.64 -7.03
N ALA A 52 7.43 3.89 -6.07
CA ALA A 52 6.81 3.71 -4.76
C ALA A 52 6.59 5.06 -4.04
N GLY A 53 7.57 5.95 -4.10
CA GLY A 53 7.47 7.29 -3.50
C GLY A 53 6.38 8.13 -4.14
N ALA A 54 6.35 8.18 -5.48
CA ALA A 54 5.37 8.93 -6.25
C ALA A 54 3.92 8.46 -5.98
N ILE A 55 3.70 7.14 -5.98
CA ILE A 55 2.40 6.54 -5.67
C ILE A 55 2.01 6.82 -4.21
N THR A 56 2.88 6.51 -3.25
CA THR A 56 2.59 6.70 -1.82
C THR A 56 2.28 8.18 -1.51
N GLN A 57 2.96 9.11 -2.18
CA GLN A 57 2.69 10.54 -2.03
C GLN A 57 1.25 10.90 -2.42
N LYS A 58 0.66 10.27 -3.44
CA LYS A 58 -0.77 10.49 -3.77
C LYS A 58 -1.67 10.04 -2.63
N PHE A 59 -1.47 8.83 -2.11
CA PHE A 59 -2.25 8.33 -0.97
C PHE A 59 -2.18 9.28 0.22
N VAL A 60 -0.99 9.77 0.57
CA VAL A 60 -0.80 10.76 1.64
C VAL A 60 -1.51 12.09 1.34
N MET A 61 -1.36 12.64 0.13
CA MET A 61 -1.99 13.91 -0.26
C MET A 61 -3.52 13.85 -0.17
N TYR A 62 -4.11 12.73 -0.55
CA TYR A 62 -5.55 12.49 -0.53
C TYR A 62 -6.06 11.93 0.80
N ARG A 63 -5.17 11.75 1.79
CA ARG A 63 -5.48 11.20 3.12
C ARG A 63 -6.13 9.81 3.08
N MET A 64 -5.72 9.00 2.11
CA MET A 64 -6.12 7.62 1.95
C MET A 64 -4.97 6.71 2.41
N GLY A 65 -5.27 5.62 3.11
CA GLY A 65 -4.30 4.58 3.42
C GLY A 65 -4.04 3.64 2.23
N LEU A 66 -2.79 3.20 2.09
CA LEU A 66 -2.36 2.19 1.14
C LEU A 66 -1.92 0.94 1.92
N ALA A 67 -2.46 -0.23 1.58
CA ALA A 67 -2.00 -1.49 2.12
C ALA A 67 -1.49 -2.41 1.01
N VAL A 68 -0.31 -2.97 1.21
CA VAL A 68 0.25 -4.02 0.37
C VAL A 68 0.09 -5.35 1.11
N VAL A 69 -0.73 -6.25 0.56
CA VAL A 69 -1.05 -7.53 1.19
C VAL A 69 -0.56 -8.67 0.31
N GLY A 70 0.40 -9.42 0.84
CA GLY A 70 1.00 -10.58 0.17
C GLY A 70 2.45 -10.80 0.59
N ASP A 71 2.99 -11.97 0.24
CA ASP A 71 4.37 -12.33 0.60
C ASP A 71 5.39 -11.56 -0.24
N ILE A 72 6.21 -10.76 0.44
CA ILE A 72 7.36 -10.04 -0.13
C ILE A 72 8.67 -10.39 0.59
N SER A 73 8.68 -11.49 1.36
CA SER A 73 9.80 -11.89 2.22
C SER A 73 11.11 -12.04 1.43
N GLU A 74 11.08 -12.64 0.25
CA GLU A 74 12.24 -12.76 -0.64
C GLU A 74 12.78 -11.38 -1.08
N ARG A 75 11.88 -10.46 -1.44
CA ARG A 75 12.24 -9.08 -1.85
C ARG A 75 12.88 -8.31 -0.70
N VAL A 76 12.30 -8.44 0.49
CA VAL A 76 12.80 -7.82 1.74
C VAL A 76 14.17 -8.39 2.11
N ALA A 77 14.36 -9.71 2.01
CA ALA A 77 15.64 -10.36 2.29
C ALA A 77 16.74 -9.93 1.30
N ALA A 78 16.37 -9.68 0.04
CA ALA A 78 17.29 -9.25 -1.01
C ALA A 78 17.67 -7.76 -0.97
N SER A 79 16.91 -6.91 -0.27
CA SER A 79 17.08 -5.45 -0.34
C SER A 79 16.95 -4.79 1.03
N LYS A 80 18.10 -4.37 1.61
CA LYS A 80 18.13 -3.59 2.86
C LYS A 80 17.30 -2.30 2.80
N PRO A 81 17.37 -1.47 1.74
CA PRO A 81 16.51 -0.29 1.64
C PRO A 81 15.01 -0.63 1.68
N LEU A 82 14.59 -1.70 1.01
CA LEU A 82 13.20 -2.16 1.04
C LEU A 82 12.81 -2.65 2.44
N ALA A 83 13.66 -3.44 3.10
CA ALA A 83 13.43 -3.91 4.46
C ALA A 83 13.27 -2.74 5.45
N ASP A 84 14.14 -1.74 5.36
CA ASP A 84 14.07 -0.55 6.19
C ASP A 84 12.79 0.26 5.91
N TRP A 85 12.39 0.39 4.63
CA TRP A 85 11.17 1.09 4.23
C TRP A 85 9.89 0.38 4.70
N VAL A 86 9.80 -0.95 4.57
CA VAL A 86 8.67 -1.74 5.06
C VAL A 86 8.51 -1.56 6.57
N ARG A 87 9.61 -1.68 7.33
CA ARG A 87 9.60 -1.53 8.78
C ARG A 87 9.15 -0.12 9.21
N GLU A 88 9.61 0.92 8.51
CA GLU A 88 9.24 2.30 8.83
C GLU A 88 7.79 2.59 8.44
N SER A 89 7.36 2.14 7.26
CA SER A 89 5.97 2.25 6.80
C SER A 89 5.01 1.60 7.79
N ASN A 90 5.30 0.39 8.26
CA ASN A 90 4.50 -0.33 9.27
C ASN A 90 4.49 0.32 10.66
N ARG A 91 5.29 1.35 10.92
CA ARG A 91 5.19 2.22 12.12
C ARG A 91 4.45 3.52 11.85
N GLY A 92 4.33 3.89 10.58
CA GLY A 92 3.58 5.03 10.11
C GLY A 92 2.07 4.80 10.06
N ARG A 93 1.38 5.75 9.43
CA ARG A 93 -0.09 5.84 9.42
C ARG A 93 -0.75 5.60 8.06
N ASN A 94 -0.01 5.71 6.96
CA ASN A 94 -0.60 5.81 5.61
C ASN A 94 -0.20 4.67 4.67
N LEU A 95 0.78 3.85 5.05
CA LEU A 95 1.25 2.72 4.24
C LEU A 95 1.51 1.52 5.14
N LEU A 96 0.88 0.39 4.83
CA LEU A 96 1.08 -0.88 5.54
C LEU A 96 1.50 -1.98 4.59
N PHE A 97 2.30 -2.89 5.12
CA PHE A 97 2.68 -4.15 4.51
C PHE A 97 2.27 -5.28 5.46
N ALA A 98 1.47 -6.22 4.96
CA ALA A 98 1.00 -7.38 5.70
C ALA A 98 1.13 -8.64 4.83
N ALA A 99 1.37 -9.79 5.47
CA ALA A 99 1.47 -11.07 4.75
C ALA A 99 0.11 -11.52 4.20
N ASP A 100 -0.96 -11.21 4.93
CA ASP A 100 -2.35 -11.53 4.61
C ASP A 100 -3.31 -10.48 5.18
N LEU A 101 -4.60 -10.66 4.93
CA LEU A 101 -5.65 -9.75 5.40
C LEU A 101 -5.86 -9.79 6.91
N ASP A 102 -5.55 -10.91 7.57
CA ASP A 102 -5.71 -11.05 9.02
C ASP A 102 -4.64 -10.20 9.73
N ALA A 103 -3.39 -10.30 9.30
CA ALA A 103 -2.31 -9.46 9.79
C ALA A 103 -2.55 -7.96 9.51
N LEU A 104 -3.16 -7.63 8.37
CA LEU A 104 -3.57 -6.25 8.08
C LEU A 104 -4.66 -5.78 9.07
N ASN A 105 -5.66 -6.62 9.35
CA ASN A 105 -6.72 -6.28 10.29
C ASN A 105 -6.16 -6.02 11.69
N GLU A 106 -5.28 -6.87 12.20
CA GLU A 106 -4.60 -6.66 13.49
C GLU A 106 -3.87 -5.31 13.53
N GLN A 107 -3.12 -4.98 12.47
CA GLN A 107 -2.44 -3.68 12.36
C GLN A 107 -3.42 -2.50 12.38
N LEU A 108 -4.59 -2.61 11.75
CA LEU A 108 -5.59 -1.55 11.73
C LEU A 108 -6.35 -1.42 13.06
N GLU A 109 -6.46 -2.49 13.84
CA GLU A 109 -7.04 -2.46 15.20
C GLU A 109 -6.12 -1.75 16.19
N ASP A 110 -4.82 -2.06 16.17
CA ASP A 110 -3.80 -1.47 17.06
C ASP A 110 -3.64 0.05 16.92
N ARG A 111 -4.21 0.64 15.86
CA ARG A 111 -4.10 2.06 15.51
C ARG A 111 -5.29 2.91 15.96
N GLN A 112 -6.26 2.33 16.68
CA GLN A 112 -7.44 3.01 17.23
C GLN A 112 -7.19 3.64 18.59
#